data_AF-A0A6C0HEG4-F1
#
_entry.id   AF-A0A6C0HEG4-F1
#
_cell.length_a   1.000
_cell.length_b   1.000
_cell.length_c   1.000
_cell.angle_alpha   90.00
_cell.angle_beta   90.00
_cell.angle_gamma   90.00
#
_symmetry.space_group_name_H-M   'P 1'
#
loop_
_entity.id
_entity.type
_entity.pdbx_description
1 polymer ?
#
loop_
_entity_poly.entity_id
_entity_poly.type
_entity_poly.pdbx_seq_one_letter_code
_entity_poly.pdbx_strand_id
1 'polypeptide(L)'
;MATIATTSTDWVRPTPLRISTKVITAHTGTVINAKLLFDNISQILVPLWWPGEGILKMEHEKNIIGHSSRDMFSKRGVSDKTFFNQSTIVLRKATNPEKTHFKEVNIKLFGNGGIQMTGIPAEEFARETLMWLINELQKVKPFVFAAKPNLEKFKVQLINSDYQVAYPINRNALHTILSHKYKLFSTFESTIYQGVNTKYYYNEKHPNRETPGICLCECRCKGQGSGSGPGECKRITISVFQTGKIIVTGGRYLYQLEEAYNFLNKVLQTHAKEILRIPDETTN
;
A
#
# COMPACT_ATOMS: atom_id res chain seq x y z
N MET A 1 -21.17 51.27 -0.18
CA MET A 1 -20.86 50.00 -0.86
C MET A 1 -20.27 49.06 0.18
N ALA A 2 -21.07 48.14 0.72
CA ALA A 2 -20.61 47.18 1.71
C ALA A 2 -19.85 46.06 0.99
N THR A 3 -18.55 45.98 1.22
CA THR A 3 -17.70 44.90 0.74
C THR A 3 -18.05 43.64 1.53
N ILE A 4 -18.84 42.75 0.93
CA ILE A 4 -19.09 41.41 1.47
C ILE A 4 -17.79 40.64 1.33
N ALA A 5 -16.99 40.62 2.40
CA ALA A 5 -15.93 39.64 2.54
C ALA A 5 -16.59 38.27 2.73
N THR A 6 -16.73 37.50 1.66
CA THR A 6 -16.97 36.06 1.75
C THR A 6 -15.71 35.44 2.36
N THR A 7 -15.67 35.36 3.69
CA THR A 7 -14.75 34.48 4.40
C THR A 7 -15.14 33.06 4.03
N SER A 8 -14.46 32.48 3.02
CA SER A 8 -14.60 31.06 2.74
C SER A 8 -13.98 30.32 3.92
N THR A 9 -14.79 29.92 4.90
CA THR A 9 -14.31 29.11 6.01
C THR A 9 -13.90 27.75 5.44
N ASP A 10 -12.59 27.53 5.34
CA ASP A 10 -12.03 26.22 5.02
C ASP A 10 -12.12 25.34 6.27
N TRP A 11 -13.19 24.55 6.32
CA TRP A 11 -13.49 23.66 7.43
C TRP A 11 -12.71 22.36 7.35
N VAL A 12 -12.23 21.95 6.17
CA VAL A 12 -11.63 20.63 5.97
C VAL A 12 -10.21 20.57 6.52
N ARG A 13 -9.40 21.63 6.28
CA ARG A 13 -7.99 21.74 6.70
C ARG A 13 -7.22 20.40 6.60
N PRO A 14 -7.06 19.84 5.40
CA PRO A 14 -6.38 18.56 5.22
C PRO A 14 -4.88 18.70 5.45
N THR A 15 -4.26 17.72 6.10
CA THR A 15 -2.79 17.62 6.13
C THR A 15 -2.24 17.21 4.77
N PRO A 16 -0.97 17.53 4.45
CA PRO A 16 -0.33 17.03 3.24
C PRO A 16 -0.41 15.51 3.12
N LEU A 17 -0.56 15.02 1.90
CA LEU A 17 -0.58 13.60 1.62
C LEU A 17 0.77 12.97 1.95
N ARG A 18 0.82 12.09 2.94
CA ARG A 18 2.05 11.43 3.37
C ARG A 18 2.13 10.03 2.77
N ILE A 19 3.24 9.71 2.09
CA ILE A 19 3.52 8.34 1.66
C ILE A 19 3.92 7.51 2.89
N SER A 20 3.12 6.52 3.26
CA SER A 20 3.40 5.64 4.39
C SER A 20 4.32 4.49 3.96
N THR A 21 3.97 3.76 2.89
CA THR A 21 4.75 2.63 2.38
C THR A 21 4.50 2.39 0.89
N LYS A 22 5.39 1.63 0.25
CA LYS A 22 5.27 1.13 -1.12
C LYS A 22 5.31 -0.39 -1.15
N VAL A 23 4.71 -0.95 -2.20
CA VAL A 23 4.87 -2.34 -2.62
C VAL A 23 5.68 -2.34 -3.91
N ILE A 24 6.77 -3.09 -3.91
CA ILE A 24 7.70 -3.16 -5.04
C ILE A 24 7.74 -4.60 -5.52
N THR A 25 7.79 -4.77 -6.83
CA THR A 25 8.05 -6.07 -7.45
C THR A 25 9.34 -6.02 -8.23
N ALA A 26 10.04 -7.14 -8.26
CA ALA A 26 11.24 -7.33 -9.06
C ALA A 26 11.29 -8.79 -9.57
N HIS A 27 12.32 -9.11 -10.32
CA HIS A 27 12.58 -10.44 -10.86
C HIS A 27 14.07 -10.75 -10.72
N THR A 28 14.43 -12.00 -10.44
CA THR A 28 15.84 -12.44 -10.30
C THR A 28 16.53 -12.79 -11.61
N GLY A 29 15.85 -12.63 -12.74
CA GLY A 29 16.32 -13.06 -14.07
C GLY A 29 16.40 -14.58 -14.25
N THR A 30 16.19 -15.36 -13.18
CA THR A 30 16.33 -16.82 -13.17
C THR A 30 15.36 -17.45 -12.15
N VAL A 31 15.08 -18.74 -12.34
CA VAL A 31 14.21 -19.56 -11.47
C VAL A 31 14.88 -19.78 -10.11
N ILE A 32 14.06 -19.78 -9.05
CA ILE A 32 14.50 -20.03 -7.67
C ILE A 32 13.84 -21.32 -7.18
N ASN A 33 14.64 -22.27 -6.71
CA ASN A 33 14.11 -23.47 -6.06
C ASN A 33 13.73 -23.14 -4.60
N ALA A 34 12.47 -22.74 -4.41
CA ALA A 34 11.94 -22.29 -3.12
C ALA A 34 11.97 -23.37 -2.03
N LYS A 35 11.72 -24.64 -2.40
CA LYS A 35 11.79 -25.78 -1.47
C LYS A 35 13.23 -26.01 -1.02
N LEU A 36 14.15 -26.08 -1.98
CA LEU A 36 15.57 -26.27 -1.69
C LEU A 36 16.13 -25.15 -0.82
N LEU A 37 15.70 -23.91 -1.09
CA LEU A 37 16.04 -22.75 -0.27
C LEU A 37 15.49 -22.91 1.15
N PHE A 38 14.23 -23.30 1.31
CA PHE A 38 13.63 -23.50 2.64
C PHE A 38 14.37 -24.57 3.44
N ASP A 39 14.67 -25.71 2.82
CA ASP A 39 15.38 -26.84 3.45
C ASP A 39 16.80 -26.43 3.92
N ASN A 40 17.40 -25.39 3.34
CA ASN A 40 18.77 -24.94 3.60
C ASN A 40 18.89 -23.51 4.15
N ILE A 41 17.77 -22.83 4.46
CA ILE A 41 17.78 -21.42 4.87
C ILE A 41 18.52 -21.20 6.19
N SER A 42 18.59 -22.23 7.05
CA SER A 42 19.29 -22.21 8.33
C SER A 42 20.77 -21.84 8.22
N GLN A 43 21.39 -22.02 7.05
CA GLN A 43 22.77 -21.62 6.77
C GLN A 43 22.99 -20.10 6.84
N ILE A 44 21.94 -19.32 6.57
CA ILE A 44 22.00 -17.84 6.49
C ILE A 44 20.96 -17.16 7.40
N LEU A 45 20.21 -17.95 8.17
CA LEU A 45 19.23 -17.45 9.12
C LEU A 45 19.93 -16.91 10.36
N VAL A 46 19.52 -15.73 10.83
CA VAL A 46 20.00 -15.16 12.09
C VAL A 46 18.89 -15.23 13.14
N PRO A 47 19.22 -15.45 14.42
CA PRO A 47 18.21 -15.44 15.47
C PRO A 47 17.70 -14.02 15.73
N LEU A 48 16.50 -13.90 16.31
CA LEU A 48 15.83 -12.62 16.54
C LEU A 48 16.65 -11.61 17.37
N TRP A 49 17.44 -12.13 18.33
CA TRP A 49 18.28 -11.36 19.25
C TRP A 49 19.61 -10.90 18.62
N TRP A 50 19.90 -11.28 17.37
CA TRP A 50 21.09 -10.80 16.67
C TRP A 50 21.02 -9.28 16.47
N PRO A 51 22.04 -8.51 16.89
CA PRO A 51 22.02 -7.04 16.89
C PRO A 51 22.37 -6.44 15.53
N GLY A 52 21.98 -7.11 14.44
CA GLY A 52 22.39 -6.73 13.09
C GLY A 52 21.36 -7.05 12.02
N GLU A 53 21.79 -6.89 10.77
CA GLU A 53 21.00 -7.23 9.59
C GLU A 53 21.01 -8.75 9.37
N GLY A 54 19.92 -9.26 8.80
CA GLY A 54 19.84 -10.69 8.54
C GLY A 54 18.44 -11.16 8.14
N ILE A 55 18.37 -12.42 7.73
CA ILE A 55 17.10 -13.11 7.50
C ILE A 55 16.65 -13.70 8.82
N LEU A 56 15.49 -13.28 9.31
CA LEU A 56 14.96 -13.67 10.62
C LEU A 56 14.03 -14.88 10.54
N LYS A 57 13.29 -14.97 9.44
CA LYS A 57 12.19 -15.94 9.28
C LYS A 57 12.02 -16.29 7.82
N MET A 58 11.67 -17.55 7.56
CA MET A 58 11.15 -18.00 6.28
C MET A 58 9.91 -18.87 6.49
N GLU A 59 8.90 -18.66 5.66
CA GLU A 59 7.66 -19.43 5.59
C GLU A 59 7.59 -20.07 4.20
N HIS A 60 7.36 -21.39 4.15
CA HIS A 60 7.14 -22.13 2.92
C HIS A 60 6.04 -23.16 3.15
N GLU A 61 4.97 -23.07 2.36
CA GLU A 61 3.76 -23.88 2.56
C GLU A 61 3.25 -23.77 4.01
N LYS A 62 3.18 -24.88 4.75
CA LYS A 62 2.74 -24.93 6.15
C LYS A 62 3.90 -24.82 7.15
N ASN A 63 5.13 -24.77 6.68
CA ASN A 63 6.32 -24.82 7.50
C ASN A 63 6.91 -23.42 7.72
N ILE A 64 7.42 -23.19 8.92
CA ILE A 64 8.03 -21.93 9.32
C ILE A 64 9.35 -22.23 10.01
N ILE A 65 10.39 -21.48 9.64
CA ILE A 65 11.69 -21.47 10.31
C ILE A 65 11.98 -20.03 10.75
N GLY A 66 12.39 -19.86 12.01
CA GLY A 66 12.72 -18.56 12.60
C GLY A 66 11.53 -17.75 13.08
N HIS A 67 11.79 -16.53 13.54
CA HIS A 67 10.81 -15.66 14.19
C HIS A 67 11.04 -14.20 13.80
N SER A 68 9.96 -13.46 13.56
CA SER A 68 9.98 -12.00 13.37
C SER A 68 9.57 -11.27 14.65
N SER A 69 9.87 -9.97 14.75
CA SER A 69 9.44 -9.17 15.91
C SER A 69 7.92 -9.18 16.06
N ARG A 70 7.18 -9.23 14.95
CA ARG A 70 5.72 -9.27 14.96
C ARG A 70 5.15 -10.57 15.53
N ASP A 71 5.87 -11.68 15.41
CA ASP A 71 5.44 -12.97 15.95
C ASP A 71 5.49 -12.99 17.49
N MET A 72 6.36 -12.18 18.11
CA MET A 72 6.44 -12.06 19.57
C MET A 72 5.18 -11.42 20.18
N PHE A 73 4.55 -10.50 19.44
CA PHE A 73 3.37 -9.77 19.89
C PHE A 73 2.06 -10.33 19.36
N SER A 74 2.10 -11.27 18.41
CA SER A 74 0.90 -11.87 17.82
C SER A 74 0.94 -13.40 17.85
N LYS A 75 0.04 -14.02 18.62
CA LYS A 75 -0.18 -15.47 18.64
C LYS A 75 -0.91 -15.93 17.36
N ARG A 76 -0.34 -15.70 16.17
CA ARG A 76 -0.92 -16.20 14.93
C ARG A 76 -0.43 -17.61 14.66
N GLY A 77 -1.37 -18.57 14.60
CA GLY A 77 -1.12 -19.88 14.03
C GLY A 77 -0.90 -19.80 12.51
N VAL A 78 -0.24 -20.81 11.95
CA VAL A 78 -0.10 -20.99 10.50
C VAL A 78 -1.51 -21.03 9.90
N SER A 79 -1.83 -20.16 8.93
CA SER A 79 -3.15 -20.17 8.33
C SER A 79 -3.30 -21.38 7.39
N ASP A 80 -4.42 -22.08 7.44
CA ASP A 80 -4.70 -23.25 6.58
C ASP A 80 -4.74 -22.94 5.08
N LYS A 81 -4.85 -21.65 4.70
CA LYS A 81 -4.86 -21.19 3.30
C LYS A 81 -3.44 -20.81 2.86
N THR A 82 -2.60 -21.82 2.63
CA THR A 82 -1.26 -21.61 2.10
C THR A 82 -1.31 -21.38 0.59
N PHE A 83 -0.73 -20.29 0.12
CA PHE A 83 -0.51 -20.08 -1.32
C PHE A 83 0.66 -20.97 -1.75
N PHE A 84 0.36 -22.06 -2.43
CA PHE A 84 1.30 -23.15 -2.73
C PHE A 84 2.55 -22.77 -3.55
N ASN A 85 2.56 -21.64 -4.25
CA ASN A 85 3.68 -21.26 -5.14
C ASN A 85 4.42 -19.99 -4.68
N GLN A 86 4.45 -19.71 -3.39
CA GLN A 86 5.26 -18.62 -2.83
C GLN A 86 5.98 -19.07 -1.55
N SER A 87 7.17 -18.53 -1.33
CA SER A 87 7.83 -18.50 -0.01
C SER A 87 7.90 -17.08 0.49
N THR A 88 7.73 -16.87 1.79
CA THR A 88 7.87 -15.54 2.40
C THR A 88 9.10 -15.50 3.29
N ILE A 89 9.96 -14.51 3.09
CA ILE A 89 11.11 -14.22 3.93
C ILE A 89 10.83 -12.93 4.70
N VAL A 90 11.14 -12.92 6.00
CA VAL A 90 11.23 -11.70 6.80
C VAL A 90 12.70 -11.35 6.98
N LEU A 91 13.09 -10.21 6.41
CA LEU A 91 14.46 -9.71 6.41
C LEU A 91 14.54 -8.41 7.23
N ARG A 92 15.54 -8.32 8.10
CA ARG A 92 15.86 -7.09 8.85
C ARG A 92 17.02 -6.34 8.19
N LYS A 93 16.79 -5.09 7.80
CA LYS A 93 17.81 -4.19 7.20
C LYS A 93 17.82 -2.86 7.94
N ALA A 94 19.01 -2.27 8.09
CA ALA A 94 19.14 -0.92 8.63
C ALA A 94 18.57 0.13 7.67
N THR A 95 17.83 1.10 8.20
CA THR A 95 17.27 2.21 7.42
C THR A 95 18.20 3.42 7.34
N ASN A 96 19.26 3.43 8.16
CA ASN A 96 20.24 4.50 8.23
C ASN A 96 21.68 3.94 8.19
N PRO A 97 22.65 4.72 7.69
CA PRO A 97 24.05 4.27 7.58
C PRO A 97 24.68 3.86 8.91
N GLU A 98 24.28 4.51 10.00
CA GLU A 98 24.76 4.27 11.37
C GLU A 98 24.22 2.96 11.98
N LYS A 99 23.30 2.26 11.29
CA LYS A 99 22.70 0.98 11.73
C LYS A 99 22.06 1.04 13.13
N THR A 100 21.49 2.18 13.49
CA THR A 100 20.76 2.35 14.77
C THR A 100 19.27 2.05 14.63
N HIS A 101 18.72 2.15 13.41
CA HIS A 101 17.33 1.86 13.13
C HIS A 101 17.19 0.74 12.11
N PHE A 102 16.43 -0.29 12.47
CA PHE A 102 16.19 -1.46 11.63
C PHE A 102 14.72 -1.55 11.22
N LYS A 103 14.49 -2.03 10.00
CA LYS A 103 13.17 -2.33 9.49
C LYS A 103 13.09 -3.79 9.07
N GLU A 104 12.03 -4.46 9.50
CA GLU A 104 11.66 -5.79 9.03
C GLU A 104 10.80 -5.66 7.77
N VAL A 105 11.25 -6.31 6.70
CA VAL A 105 10.63 -6.30 5.38
C VAL A 105 10.12 -7.70 5.08
N ASN A 106 8.87 -7.77 4.62
CA ASN A 106 8.28 -9.01 4.15
C ASN A 106 8.50 -9.12 2.64
N ILE A 107 9.23 -10.15 2.24
CA ILE A 107 9.65 -10.42 0.87
C ILE A 107 9.07 -11.76 0.44
N LYS A 108 8.22 -11.75 -0.57
CA LYS A 108 7.68 -12.95 -1.19
C LYS A 108 8.51 -13.32 -2.40
N LEU A 109 8.93 -14.58 -2.43
CA LEU A 109 9.66 -15.21 -3.52
C LEU A 109 8.73 -16.17 -4.25
N PHE A 110 8.73 -16.10 -5.58
CA PHE A 110 7.98 -16.99 -6.46
C PHE A 110 8.95 -17.90 -7.20
N GLY A 111 8.60 -19.16 -7.42
CA GLY A 111 9.50 -20.15 -8.03
C GLY A 111 10.04 -19.72 -9.41
N ASN A 112 9.26 -18.95 -10.17
CA ASN A 112 9.67 -18.39 -11.46
C ASN A 112 10.74 -17.28 -11.39
N GLY A 113 11.16 -16.86 -10.20
CA GLY A 113 12.08 -15.74 -10.00
C GLY A 113 11.42 -14.41 -9.68
N GLY A 114 10.08 -14.36 -9.62
CA GLY A 114 9.35 -13.17 -9.17
C GLY A 114 9.65 -12.85 -7.71
N ILE A 115 9.75 -11.56 -7.41
CA ILE A 115 9.88 -11.03 -6.04
C ILE A 115 8.81 -9.97 -5.81
N GLN A 116 8.19 -9.99 -4.63
CA GLN A 116 7.34 -8.91 -4.14
C GLN A 116 7.75 -8.51 -2.73
N MET A 117 8.03 -7.22 -2.51
CA MET A 117 8.30 -6.65 -1.20
C MET A 117 7.16 -5.75 -0.76
N THR A 118 6.85 -5.78 0.53
CA THR A 118 5.82 -4.91 1.13
C THR A 118 6.37 -4.13 2.31
N GLY A 119 5.77 -2.97 2.58
CA GLY A 119 6.17 -2.13 3.72
C GLY A 119 7.41 -1.26 3.44
N ILE A 120 7.75 -1.04 2.17
CA ILE A 120 8.97 -0.32 1.80
C ILE A 120 8.80 1.20 1.98
N PRO A 121 9.71 1.91 2.65
CA PRO A 121 9.64 3.37 2.76
C PRO A 121 10.09 4.07 1.47
N ALA A 122 11.23 3.66 0.92
CA ALA A 122 11.88 4.28 -0.24
C ALA A 122 12.36 3.23 -1.24
N GLU A 123 12.42 3.60 -2.51
CA GLU A 123 12.81 2.69 -3.59
C GLU A 123 14.27 2.27 -3.50
N GLU A 124 15.17 3.19 -3.14
CA GLU A 124 16.60 2.88 -2.96
C GLU A 124 16.82 1.84 -1.86
N PHE A 125 16.13 1.99 -0.72
CA PHE A 125 16.17 1.01 0.36
C PHE A 125 15.72 -0.39 -0.10
N ALA A 126 14.71 -0.48 -0.97
CA ALA A 126 14.31 -1.76 -1.54
C ALA A 126 15.36 -2.34 -2.50
N ARG A 127 15.98 -1.49 -3.33
CA ARG A 127 17.05 -1.91 -4.25
C ARG A 127 18.22 -2.50 -3.48
N GLU A 128 18.72 -1.79 -2.47
CA GLU A 128 19.79 -2.25 -1.59
C GLU A 128 19.41 -3.55 -0.87
N THR A 129 18.20 -3.62 -0.33
CA THR A 129 17.70 -4.81 0.38
C THR A 129 17.64 -6.03 -0.54
N LEU A 130 17.16 -5.87 -1.79
CA LEU A 130 17.08 -6.98 -2.75
C LEU A 130 18.45 -7.42 -3.24
N MET A 131 19.36 -6.48 -3.53
CA MET A 131 20.73 -6.82 -3.92
C MET A 131 21.44 -7.60 -2.80
N TRP A 132 21.30 -7.15 -1.55
CA TRP A 132 21.83 -7.85 -0.40
C TRP A 132 21.20 -9.26 -0.26
N LEU A 133 19.87 -9.37 -0.34
CA LEU A 133 19.18 -10.66 -0.27
C LEU A 133 19.67 -11.62 -1.36
N ILE A 134 19.74 -11.18 -2.61
CA ILE A 134 20.22 -12.00 -3.74
C ILE A 134 21.66 -12.45 -3.49
N ASN A 135 22.51 -11.61 -2.92
CA ASN A 135 23.87 -11.98 -2.55
C ASN A 135 23.92 -13.05 -1.45
N GLU A 136 23.09 -12.94 -0.40
CA GLU A 136 23.03 -13.95 0.65
C GLU A 136 22.46 -15.28 0.15
N LEU A 137 21.42 -15.26 -0.68
CA LEU A 137 20.80 -16.47 -1.24
C LEU A 137 21.79 -17.26 -2.12
N GLN A 138 22.75 -16.60 -2.77
CA GLN A 138 23.79 -17.28 -3.56
C GLN A 138 24.79 -18.06 -2.70
N LYS A 139 24.90 -17.76 -1.40
CA LYS A 139 25.81 -18.44 -0.47
C LYS A 139 25.25 -19.79 0.00
N VAL A 140 23.93 -19.98 -0.08
CA VAL A 140 23.25 -21.22 0.32
C VAL A 140 23.72 -22.38 -0.56
N LYS A 141 24.07 -23.50 0.09
CA LYS A 141 24.48 -24.75 -0.59
C LYS A 141 23.45 -25.85 -0.33
N PRO A 142 23.04 -26.63 -1.35
CA PRO A 142 23.39 -26.46 -2.77
C PRO A 142 22.79 -25.18 -3.36
N PHE A 143 23.33 -24.75 -4.51
CA PHE A 143 22.96 -23.49 -5.14
C PHE A 143 21.47 -23.47 -5.49
N VAL A 144 20.74 -22.46 -5.00
CA VAL A 144 19.26 -22.42 -5.04
C VAL A 144 18.69 -21.82 -6.32
N PHE A 145 19.51 -21.13 -7.11
CA PHE A 145 19.12 -20.53 -8.38
C PHE A 145 19.46 -21.46 -9.54
N ALA A 146 18.68 -21.41 -10.62
CA ALA A 146 19.00 -22.17 -11.83
C ALA A 146 20.19 -21.58 -12.61
N ALA A 147 20.42 -20.28 -12.50
CA ALA A 147 21.54 -19.55 -13.11
C ALA A 147 22.00 -18.41 -12.18
N LYS A 148 22.99 -17.62 -12.62
CA LYS A 148 23.41 -16.42 -11.87
C LYS A 148 22.26 -15.40 -11.81
N PRO A 149 21.77 -15.02 -10.62
CA PRO A 149 20.64 -14.10 -10.50
C PRO A 149 21.06 -12.66 -10.80
N ASN A 150 20.14 -11.88 -11.36
CA ASN A 150 20.28 -10.43 -11.57
C ASN A 150 18.96 -9.72 -11.20
N LEU A 151 19.04 -8.46 -10.75
CA LEU A 151 17.85 -7.69 -10.43
C LEU A 151 17.24 -7.10 -11.71
N GLU A 152 16.10 -7.64 -12.12
CA GLU A 152 15.35 -7.22 -13.30
C GLU A 152 13.93 -6.76 -12.94
N LYS A 153 13.28 -6.04 -13.87
CA LYS A 153 11.85 -5.65 -13.78
C LYS A 153 11.46 -4.99 -12.45
N PHE A 154 12.36 -4.23 -11.84
CA PHE A 154 12.12 -3.48 -10.62
C PHE A 154 11.07 -2.39 -10.86
N LYS A 155 9.91 -2.50 -10.20
CA LYS A 155 8.77 -1.58 -10.39
C LYS A 155 7.98 -1.38 -9.10
N VAL A 156 7.55 -0.15 -8.84
CA VAL A 156 6.54 0.16 -7.82
C VAL A 156 5.17 -0.29 -8.33
N GLN A 157 4.48 -1.13 -7.55
CA GLN A 157 3.15 -1.63 -7.91
C GLN A 157 2.02 -0.93 -7.21
N LEU A 158 2.28 -0.48 -5.97
CA LEU A 158 1.28 0.15 -5.12
C LEU A 158 1.97 1.12 -4.17
N ILE A 159 1.39 2.30 -4.03
CA ILE A 159 1.74 3.29 -3.02
C ILE A 159 0.59 3.33 -2.01
N ASN A 160 0.94 3.21 -0.73
CA ASN A 160 0.05 3.52 0.39
C ASN A 160 0.37 4.91 0.90
N SER A 161 -0.63 5.77 0.94
CA SER A 161 -0.53 7.07 1.60
C SER A 161 -1.68 7.27 2.58
N ASP A 162 -1.46 8.20 3.49
CA ASP A 162 -2.42 8.61 4.48
C ASP A 162 -2.36 10.12 4.69
N TYR A 163 -3.50 10.68 5.11
CA TYR A 163 -3.61 12.05 5.57
C TYR A 163 -4.79 12.14 6.55
N GLN A 164 -4.99 13.32 7.14
CA GLN A 164 -6.11 13.57 8.03
C GLN A 164 -6.75 14.92 7.77
N VAL A 165 -8.03 15.02 8.11
CA VAL A 165 -8.79 16.27 8.17
C VAL A 165 -9.07 16.64 9.62
N ALA A 166 -9.38 17.92 9.87
CA ALA A 166 -9.49 18.45 11.23
C ALA A 166 -10.67 17.90 12.05
N TYR A 167 -11.76 17.49 11.39
CA TYR A 167 -13.00 17.10 12.06
C TYR A 167 -13.40 15.65 11.80
N PRO A 168 -14.12 15.02 12.76
CA PRO A 168 -14.72 13.71 12.54
C PRO A 168 -15.72 13.73 11.37
N ILE A 169 -15.83 12.60 10.69
CA ILE A 169 -16.62 12.46 9.47
C ILE A 169 -17.88 11.63 9.71
N ASN A 170 -19.03 12.15 9.27
CA ASN A 170 -20.27 11.43 9.12
C ASN A 170 -20.20 10.49 7.92
N ARG A 171 -19.81 9.23 8.20
CA ARG A 171 -19.60 8.18 7.19
C ARG A 171 -20.85 7.86 6.36
N ASN A 172 -22.04 7.90 6.97
CA ASN A 172 -23.31 7.63 6.26
C ASN A 172 -23.59 8.73 5.22
N ALA A 173 -23.48 9.98 5.63
CA ALA A 173 -23.67 11.13 4.74
C ALA A 173 -22.64 11.11 3.60
N LEU A 174 -21.36 10.89 3.94
CA LEU A 174 -20.29 10.79 2.95
C LEU A 174 -20.54 9.67 1.93
N HIS A 175 -20.88 8.46 2.38
CA HIS A 175 -21.19 7.33 1.51
C HIS A 175 -22.35 7.66 0.55
N THR A 176 -23.41 8.26 1.08
CA THR A 176 -24.59 8.66 0.30
C THR A 176 -24.20 9.69 -0.76
N ILE A 177 -23.45 10.71 -0.40
CA ILE A 177 -22.99 11.76 -1.32
C ILE A 177 -22.10 11.19 -2.41
N LEU A 178 -21.10 10.38 -2.05
CA LEU A 178 -20.17 9.78 -3.01
C LEU A 178 -20.88 8.84 -4.00
N SER A 179 -21.84 8.05 -3.53
CA SER A 179 -22.58 7.09 -4.37
C SER A 179 -23.65 7.77 -5.21
N HIS A 180 -24.48 8.62 -4.61
CA HIS A 180 -25.67 9.17 -5.27
C HIS A 180 -25.37 10.44 -6.07
N LYS A 181 -24.55 11.34 -5.55
CA LYS A 181 -24.23 12.63 -6.20
C LYS A 181 -23.04 12.52 -7.14
N TYR A 182 -21.94 11.91 -6.67
CA TYR A 182 -20.70 11.78 -7.46
C TYR A 182 -20.63 10.48 -8.27
N LYS A 183 -21.61 9.57 -8.13
CA LYS A 183 -21.72 8.30 -8.89
C LYS A 183 -20.46 7.43 -8.79
N LEU A 184 -19.71 7.54 -7.69
CA LEU A 184 -18.55 6.70 -7.43
C LEU A 184 -18.98 5.36 -6.84
N PHE A 185 -18.16 4.34 -7.09
CA PHE A 185 -18.32 3.08 -6.38
C PHE A 185 -17.86 3.27 -4.94
N SER A 186 -18.82 3.41 -4.02
CA SER A 186 -18.58 3.55 -2.59
C SER A 186 -19.29 2.42 -1.85
N THR A 187 -18.65 1.91 -0.80
CA THR A 187 -19.17 0.83 0.05
C THR A 187 -18.97 1.22 1.51
N PHE A 188 -20.03 1.07 2.31
CA PHE A 188 -19.96 1.33 3.74
C PHE A 188 -20.79 0.30 4.51
N GLU A 189 -20.09 -0.68 5.08
CA GLU A 189 -20.67 -1.71 5.95
C GLU A 189 -19.86 -1.77 7.24
N SER A 190 -20.36 -1.10 8.29
CA SER A 190 -19.63 -0.87 9.54
C SER A 190 -19.22 -2.14 10.28
N THR A 191 -19.92 -3.25 10.05
CA THR A 191 -19.64 -4.57 10.63
C THR A 191 -18.46 -5.28 9.96
N ILE A 192 -18.15 -4.94 8.71
CA ILE A 192 -17.08 -5.57 7.92
C ILE A 192 -15.86 -4.65 7.84
N TYR A 193 -16.09 -3.35 7.63
CA TYR A 193 -15.03 -2.38 7.45
C TYR A 193 -15.39 -1.03 8.09
N GLN A 194 -14.50 -0.51 8.94
CA GLN A 194 -14.77 0.69 9.73
C GLN A 194 -14.78 1.99 8.91
N GLY A 195 -14.22 2.00 7.70
CA GLY A 195 -14.18 3.18 6.84
C GLY A 195 -15.23 3.16 5.73
N VAL A 196 -15.54 4.32 5.17
CA VAL A 196 -16.19 4.40 3.84
C VAL A 196 -15.13 4.05 2.81
N ASN A 197 -15.33 2.97 2.04
CA ASN A 197 -14.40 2.49 1.03
C ASN A 197 -14.89 2.88 -0.36
N THR A 198 -14.22 3.84 -0.97
CA THR A 198 -14.59 4.41 -2.27
C THR A 198 -13.50 4.11 -3.30
N LYS A 199 -13.92 3.79 -4.52
CA LYS A 199 -13.03 3.56 -5.66
C LYS A 199 -13.06 4.76 -6.59
N TYR A 200 -11.88 5.31 -6.82
CA TYR A 200 -11.64 6.40 -7.75
C TYR A 200 -10.86 5.84 -8.94
N TYR A 201 -11.35 6.04 -10.16
CA TYR A 201 -10.73 5.55 -11.38
C TYR A 201 -9.95 6.67 -12.08
N TYR A 202 -8.64 6.60 -11.99
CA TYR A 202 -7.71 7.51 -12.63
C TYR A 202 -7.48 7.15 -14.10
N ASN A 203 -7.54 8.14 -15.00
CA ASN A 203 -7.12 8.02 -16.39
C ASN A 203 -6.74 9.38 -16.98
N GLU A 204 -5.57 9.49 -17.60
CA GLU A 204 -5.07 10.74 -18.22
C GLU A 204 -5.96 11.21 -19.37
N LYS A 205 -6.53 10.26 -20.12
CA LYS A 205 -7.39 10.54 -21.28
C LYS A 205 -8.86 10.66 -20.89
N HIS A 206 -9.16 10.99 -19.63
CA HIS A 206 -10.54 11.12 -19.19
C HIS A 206 -11.26 12.23 -19.98
N PRO A 207 -12.29 11.89 -20.78
CA PRO A 207 -12.89 12.83 -21.72
C PRO A 207 -13.69 13.93 -21.02
N ASN A 208 -14.19 13.68 -19.80
CA ASN A 208 -15.00 14.62 -19.04
C ASN A 208 -14.35 14.98 -17.68
N ARG A 209 -13.77 16.18 -17.56
CA ARG A 209 -13.17 16.64 -16.29
C ARG A 209 -14.19 17.05 -15.23
N GLU A 210 -15.48 17.13 -15.55
CA GLU A 210 -16.53 17.56 -14.62
C GLU A 210 -16.95 16.45 -13.64
N THR A 211 -16.81 15.19 -14.04
CA THR A 211 -17.11 14.01 -13.21
C THR A 211 -15.88 13.10 -13.04
N PRO A 212 -14.83 13.59 -12.37
CA PRO A 212 -13.59 12.85 -12.21
C PRO A 212 -13.79 11.61 -11.30
N GLY A 213 -13.03 10.54 -11.56
CA GLY A 213 -13.00 9.35 -10.72
C GLY A 213 -13.94 8.22 -11.13
N ILE A 214 -14.69 8.35 -12.23
CA ILE A 214 -15.53 7.30 -12.80
C ILE A 214 -14.79 6.65 -13.97
N CYS A 215 -14.97 5.34 -14.18
CA CYS A 215 -14.46 4.69 -15.38
C CYS A 215 -15.42 4.92 -16.56
N LEU A 216 -14.97 5.63 -17.59
CA LEU A 216 -15.73 5.89 -18.82
C LEU A 216 -15.19 5.08 -20.02
N CYS A 217 -14.56 3.94 -19.77
CA CYS A 217 -14.05 3.10 -20.86
C CYS A 217 -15.21 2.37 -21.54
N GLU A 218 -15.27 2.43 -22.86
CA GLU A 218 -16.22 1.66 -23.67
C GLU A 218 -15.98 0.15 -23.54
N CYS A 219 -14.72 -0.25 -23.37
CA CYS A 219 -14.34 -1.63 -23.15
C CYS A 219 -14.33 -1.99 -21.65
N ARG A 220 -14.45 -3.30 -21.36
CA ARG A 220 -14.44 -3.84 -20.00
C ARG A 220 -13.14 -3.49 -19.27
N CYS A 221 -13.20 -2.52 -18.35
CA CYS A 221 -12.05 -2.10 -17.56
C CYS A 221 -12.00 -2.77 -16.17
N LYS A 222 -10.85 -3.33 -15.80
CA LYS A 222 -10.63 -3.94 -14.47
C LYS A 222 -10.06 -2.96 -13.44
N GLY A 223 -9.66 -1.75 -13.84
CA GLY A 223 -9.04 -0.77 -12.95
C GLY A 223 -7.60 -1.12 -12.53
N GLN A 224 -6.91 -1.98 -13.28
CA GLN A 224 -5.54 -2.43 -12.97
C GLN A 224 -4.48 -1.89 -13.96
N GLY A 225 -4.90 -1.03 -14.88
CA GLY A 225 -4.07 -0.49 -15.96
C GLY A 225 -3.03 0.54 -15.49
N SER A 226 -2.37 1.19 -16.44
CA SER A 226 -1.40 2.26 -16.16
C SER A 226 -2.05 3.59 -15.77
N GLY A 227 -3.30 3.81 -16.17
CA GLY A 227 -3.96 5.12 -16.14
C GLY A 227 -3.90 5.86 -17.47
N SER A 228 -3.53 5.21 -18.58
CA SER A 228 -3.35 5.89 -19.86
C SER A 228 -4.14 5.20 -20.98
N GLY A 229 -5.37 5.65 -21.24
CA GLY A 229 -6.17 5.24 -22.40
C GLY A 229 -7.33 4.29 -22.11
N PRO A 230 -8.07 3.88 -23.15
CA PRO A 230 -9.29 3.07 -23.00
C PRO A 230 -8.96 1.69 -22.43
N GLY A 231 -9.72 1.26 -21.42
CA GLY A 231 -9.51 -0.02 -20.71
C GLY A 231 -8.42 0.00 -19.65
N GLU A 232 -7.58 1.05 -19.63
CA GLU A 232 -6.37 1.15 -18.82
C GLU A 232 -6.53 2.01 -17.56
N CYS A 233 -7.76 2.28 -17.10
CA CYS A 233 -7.96 3.04 -15.85
C CYS A 233 -7.19 2.39 -14.69
N LYS A 234 -6.64 3.25 -13.83
CA LYS A 234 -6.02 2.86 -12.57
C LYS A 234 -6.99 3.10 -11.43
N ARG A 235 -7.39 2.04 -10.74
CA ARG A 235 -8.29 2.12 -9.58
C ARG A 235 -7.49 2.47 -8.33
N ILE A 236 -7.81 3.62 -7.78
CA ILE A 236 -7.36 4.12 -6.49
C ILE A 236 -8.45 3.83 -5.47
N THR A 237 -8.06 3.36 -4.30
CA THR A 237 -8.95 3.15 -3.16
C THR A 237 -8.76 4.29 -2.18
N ILE A 238 -9.87 4.91 -1.80
CA ILE A 238 -9.94 5.95 -0.79
C ILE A 238 -10.76 5.39 0.38
N SER A 239 -10.12 5.25 1.54
CA SER A 239 -10.77 4.78 2.76
C SER A 239 -10.85 5.91 3.76
N VAL A 240 -12.08 6.34 4.09
CA VAL A 240 -12.34 7.46 4.99
C VAL A 240 -12.89 6.96 6.31
N PHE A 241 -12.19 7.26 7.41
CA PHE A 241 -12.56 6.82 8.75
C PHE A 241 -13.32 7.90 9.53
N GLN A 242 -14.10 7.49 10.53
CA GLN A 242 -14.87 8.40 11.37
C GLN A 242 -14.01 9.48 12.04
N THR A 243 -12.77 9.15 12.37
CA THR A 243 -11.83 10.04 13.06
C THR A 243 -11.29 11.17 12.19
N GLY A 244 -11.65 11.23 10.90
CA GLY A 244 -11.05 12.18 9.95
C GLY A 244 -9.73 11.68 9.34
N LYS A 245 -9.23 10.51 9.75
CA LYS A 245 -8.10 9.84 9.07
C LYS A 245 -8.56 9.28 7.74
N ILE A 246 -7.72 9.41 6.72
CA ILE A 246 -8.01 8.98 5.36
C ILE A 246 -6.80 8.25 4.79
N ILE A 247 -7.04 7.10 4.15
CA ILE A 247 -6.03 6.34 3.41
C ILE A 247 -6.33 6.46 1.93
N VAL A 248 -5.31 6.78 1.13
CA VAL A 248 -5.37 6.78 -0.33
C VAL A 248 -4.34 5.78 -0.83
N THR A 249 -4.77 4.76 -1.58
CA THR A 249 -3.89 3.67 -1.99
C THR A 249 -4.24 3.12 -3.37
N GLY A 250 -3.33 2.34 -3.93
CA GLY A 250 -3.56 1.57 -5.15
C GLY A 250 -2.94 2.17 -6.40
N GLY A 251 -2.51 3.45 -6.38
CA GLY A 251 -1.76 4.05 -7.49
C GLY A 251 -0.31 3.58 -7.53
N ARG A 252 0.31 3.73 -8.71
CA ARG A 252 1.73 3.41 -8.98
C ARG A 252 2.62 4.64 -8.91
N TYR A 253 2.03 5.81 -9.10
CA TYR A 253 2.71 7.10 -9.11
C TYR A 253 2.02 8.09 -8.18
N LEU A 254 2.77 9.01 -7.59
CA LEU A 254 2.26 9.96 -6.61
C LEU A 254 1.14 10.84 -7.17
N TYR A 255 1.28 11.34 -8.40
CA TYR A 255 0.28 12.20 -9.04
C TYR A 255 -1.12 11.57 -9.11
N GLN A 256 -1.20 10.24 -9.25
CA GLN A 256 -2.47 9.51 -9.26
C GLN A 256 -3.17 9.67 -7.91
N LEU A 257 -2.43 9.51 -6.81
CA LEU A 257 -2.96 9.64 -5.46
C LEU A 257 -3.28 11.11 -5.14
N GLU A 258 -2.49 12.06 -5.62
CA GLU A 258 -2.73 13.50 -5.46
C GLU A 258 -4.03 13.93 -6.14
N GLU A 259 -4.35 13.41 -7.33
CA GLU A 259 -5.63 13.70 -7.99
C GLU A 259 -6.82 13.20 -7.15
N ALA A 260 -6.74 11.98 -6.63
CA ALA A 260 -7.77 11.42 -5.75
C ALA A 260 -7.89 12.19 -4.42
N TYR A 261 -6.76 12.63 -3.85
CA TYR A 261 -6.69 13.49 -2.66
C TYR A 261 -7.37 14.84 -2.90
N ASN A 262 -7.01 15.53 -3.99
CA ASN A 262 -7.57 16.82 -4.36
C ASN A 262 -9.08 16.73 -4.62
N PHE A 263 -9.50 15.68 -5.33
CA PHE A 263 -10.91 15.38 -5.55
C PHE A 263 -11.67 15.21 -4.23
N LEU A 264 -11.20 14.31 -3.34
CA LEU A 264 -11.92 14.05 -2.10
C LEU A 264 -12.00 15.31 -1.23
N ASN A 265 -10.92 16.08 -1.11
CA ASN A 265 -10.94 17.30 -0.31
C ASN A 265 -11.91 18.35 -0.88
N LYS A 266 -12.05 18.44 -2.21
CA LYS A 266 -13.08 19.27 -2.84
C LYS A 266 -14.49 18.80 -2.49
N VAL A 267 -14.75 17.48 -2.48
CA VAL A 267 -16.03 16.92 -2.04
C VAL A 267 -16.31 17.26 -0.58
N LEU A 268 -15.33 17.03 0.31
CA LEU A 268 -15.46 17.31 1.74
C LEU A 268 -15.72 18.80 1.99
N GLN A 269 -15.07 19.70 1.25
CA GLN A 269 -15.27 21.14 1.40
C GLN A 269 -16.63 21.58 0.89
N THR A 270 -17.07 21.05 -0.25
CA THR A 270 -18.38 21.37 -0.85
C THR A 270 -19.54 20.96 0.07
N HIS A 271 -19.36 19.85 0.79
CA HIS A 271 -20.37 19.22 1.64
C HIS A 271 -20.02 19.27 3.13
N ALA A 272 -19.20 20.24 3.55
CA ALA A 272 -18.65 20.30 4.89
C ALA A 272 -19.72 20.24 5.99
N LYS A 273 -20.84 20.95 5.81
CA LYS A 273 -21.94 20.99 6.78
C LYS A 273 -22.68 19.65 6.95
N GLU A 274 -22.71 18.82 5.91
CA GLU A 274 -23.39 17.52 5.93
C GLU A 274 -22.46 16.41 6.44
N ILE A 275 -21.17 16.53 6.11
CA ILE A 275 -20.17 15.48 6.29
C ILE A 275 -19.35 15.68 7.56
N LEU A 276 -18.94 16.90 7.90
CA LEU A 276 -18.08 17.15 9.04
C LEU A 276 -18.93 17.32 10.30
N ARG A 277 -18.52 16.63 11.37
CA ARG A 277 -19.05 16.85 12.71
C ARG A 277 -18.30 18.01 13.35
N ILE A 278 -18.68 19.21 12.95
CA ILE A 278 -18.16 20.45 13.52
C ILE A 278 -18.85 20.62 14.88
N PRO A 279 -18.11 20.84 16.00
CA PRO A 279 -18.73 21.20 17.26
C PRO A 279 -19.55 22.49 17.05
N ASP A 280 -20.79 22.53 17.52
CA ASP A 280 -21.56 23.78 17.50
C ASP A 280 -20.78 24.84 18.30
N GLU A 281 -20.64 26.05 17.74
CA GLU A 281 -20.05 27.22 18.44
C GLU A 281 -20.87 27.64 19.68
N THR A 282 -21.94 26.92 20.02
CA THR A 282 -22.82 27.17 21.15
C THR A 282 -22.64 26.12 22.24
N THR A 283 -21.49 26.12 22.89
CA THR A 283 -21.41 25.78 24.33
C THR A 283 -20.20 26.51 24.91
N ASN A 284 -20.47 27.74 25.36
CA ASN A 284 -19.67 28.39 26.41
C ASN A 284 -19.67 27.53 27.68
#